data_AF-A0A1V5RE50-F1
#
_entry.id   AF-A0A1V5RE50-F1
#
_cell.length_a   1.000
_cell.length_b   1.000
_cell.length_c   1.000
_cell.angle_alpha   90.00
_cell.angle_beta   90.00
_cell.angle_gamma   90.00
#
_symmetry.space_group_name_H-M   'P 1'
#
loop_
_entity.id
_entity.type
_entity.pdbx_description
1 polymer ?
#
loop_
_entity_poly.entity_id
_entity_poly.type
_entity_poly.pdbx_seq_one_letter_code
_entity_poly.pdbx_strand_id
1 'polypeptide(L)'
;MWDQPHLTQYGPARVDLTSALAAARAKHPARPVVFLSYPSIVPEEACQTRWIVDRAIHYVKERDRSRPFCLKVSFVDPHDPYDPPARFLDLIDPAAIPPPLASDDPTLLALLPRLRRIRFAQRAADVSPEEWRTVRRYYLASLAFIGEQVGCIRVALGAEGLAGCGPAGCRGRRDRVCAESGRRRLPLRHHLHCPGPTRSDP
;
A
#
# COMPACT_ATOMS: atom_id res chain seq x y z
N MET A 1 -23.40 7.30 -1.72
CA MET A 1 -22.46 7.43 -0.58
C MET A 1 -23.13 6.67 0.53
N TRP A 2 -22.41 5.87 1.31
CA TRP A 2 -23.05 5.25 2.46
C TRP A 2 -23.67 6.36 3.30
N ASP A 3 -24.89 6.15 3.79
CA ASP A 3 -25.49 7.13 4.68
C ASP A 3 -24.64 7.17 5.95
N GLN A 4 -24.15 8.36 6.29
CA GLN A 4 -23.29 8.59 7.45
C GLN A 4 -23.96 9.65 8.32
N PRO A 5 -25.11 9.33 8.95
CA PRO A 5 -25.94 10.33 9.64
C PRO A 5 -25.17 11.04 10.76
N HIS A 6 -24.18 10.37 11.36
CA HIS A 6 -23.31 10.93 12.38
C HIS A 6 -22.45 12.12 11.92
N LEU A 7 -22.24 12.30 10.60
CA LEU A 7 -21.48 13.44 10.08
C LEU A 7 -22.26 14.75 10.14
N THR A 8 -23.58 14.70 10.28
CA THR A 8 -24.42 15.91 10.41
C THR A 8 -24.32 16.54 11.81
N GLN A 9 -23.84 15.79 12.80
CA GLN A 9 -23.67 16.23 14.19
C GLN A 9 -22.31 15.76 14.73
N TYR A 10 -21.24 16.00 13.98
CA TYR A 10 -19.92 15.48 14.32
C TYR A 10 -19.30 16.21 15.53
N GLY A 11 -18.81 15.42 16.48
CA GLY A 11 -18.05 15.88 17.64
C GLY A 11 -18.87 16.63 18.70
N PRO A 12 -18.24 17.05 19.80
CA PRO A 12 -18.92 17.72 20.91
C PRO A 12 -19.65 19.02 20.52
N ALA A 13 -19.14 19.71 19.49
CA ALA A 13 -19.71 20.94 18.95
C ALA A 13 -20.84 20.71 17.92
N ARG A 14 -21.21 19.45 17.62
CA ARG A 14 -22.24 19.06 16.65
C ARG A 14 -22.11 19.77 15.29
N VAL A 15 -20.90 19.77 14.73
CA VAL A 15 -20.63 20.40 13.44
C VAL A 15 -21.18 19.53 12.31
N ASP A 16 -21.88 20.14 11.36
CA ASP A 16 -22.28 19.46 10.14
C ASP A 16 -21.10 19.37 9.16
N LEU A 17 -20.44 18.22 9.15
CA LEU A 17 -19.38 17.93 8.19
C LEU A 17 -19.90 17.59 6.80
N THR A 18 -21.19 17.28 6.64
CA THR A 18 -21.74 16.92 5.31
C THR A 18 -21.75 18.14 4.38
N SER A 19 -22.12 19.32 4.90
CA SER A 19 -22.04 20.59 4.18
C SER A 19 -20.60 20.95 3.79
N ALA A 20 -19.64 20.79 4.72
CA ALA A 20 -18.23 21.03 4.44
C ALA A 20 -17.65 20.07 3.38
N LEU A 21 -18.00 18.78 3.47
CA LEU A 21 -17.62 17.75 2.49
C LEU A 21 -18.23 18.04 1.10
N ALA A 22 -19.48 18.49 1.05
CA ALA A 22 -20.14 18.86 -0.21
C ALA A 22 -19.44 20.06 -0.88
N ALA A 23 -19.14 21.12 -0.11
CA ALA A 23 -18.41 22.29 -0.60
C ALA A 23 -16.99 21.93 -1.10
N ALA A 24 -16.27 21.11 -0.34
CA ALA A 24 -14.95 20.63 -0.73
C ALA A 24 -14.98 19.84 -2.04
N ARG A 25 -16.00 18.99 -2.23
CA ARG A 25 -16.20 18.22 -3.48
C ARG A 25 -16.58 19.07 -4.67
N ALA A 26 -17.36 20.13 -4.47
CA ALA A 26 -17.67 21.07 -5.54
C ALA A 26 -16.41 21.80 -6.02
N LYS A 27 -15.51 22.16 -5.09
CA LYS A 27 -14.22 22.80 -5.40
C LYS A 27 -13.19 21.82 -5.99
N HIS A 28 -13.25 20.57 -5.57
CA HIS A 28 -12.34 19.50 -5.97
C HIS A 28 -13.13 18.30 -6.50
N PRO A 29 -13.68 18.40 -7.73
CA PRO A 29 -14.45 17.30 -8.30
C PRO A 29 -13.55 16.06 -8.38
N ALA A 30 -14.07 14.93 -7.88
CA ALA A 30 -13.34 13.67 -7.94
C ALA A 30 -13.04 13.33 -9.41
N ARG A 31 -11.76 13.09 -9.73
CA ARG A 31 -11.41 12.58 -11.06
C ARG A 31 -12.11 11.24 -11.26
N PRO A 32 -12.76 10.99 -12.40
CA PRO A 32 -13.58 9.81 -12.64
C PRO A 32 -12.75 8.54 -12.91
N VAL A 33 -11.48 8.50 -12.51
CA VAL A 33 -10.61 7.35 -12.80
C VAL A 33 -10.81 6.32 -11.71
N VAL A 34 -11.25 5.13 -12.10
CA VAL A 34 -11.23 3.94 -11.25
C VAL A 34 -9.95 3.19 -11.51
N PHE A 35 -9.35 2.65 -10.44
CA PHE A 35 -8.01 2.07 -10.48
C PHE A 35 -6.94 3.08 -10.94
N LEU A 36 -6.79 4.15 -10.17
CA LEU A 36 -5.72 5.14 -10.40
C LEU A 36 -4.37 4.43 -10.55
N SER A 37 -3.78 4.49 -11.75
CA SER A 37 -2.57 3.76 -12.11
C SER A 37 -1.57 4.73 -12.72
N TYR A 38 -0.48 5.00 -12.03
CA TYR A 38 0.56 5.95 -12.45
C TYR A 38 1.87 5.63 -11.76
N PRO A 39 3.06 5.88 -12.35
CA PRO A 39 4.31 5.62 -11.64
C PRO A 39 4.39 6.53 -10.43
N SER A 40 4.91 6.03 -9.30
CA SER A 40 4.98 6.84 -8.07
C SER A 40 5.67 8.18 -8.34
N ILE A 41 5.01 9.26 -7.94
CA ILE A 41 5.60 10.61 -7.95
C ILE A 41 6.53 10.84 -6.75
N VAL A 42 6.51 9.91 -5.80
CA VAL A 42 7.32 9.92 -4.59
C VAL A 42 8.56 9.07 -4.83
N PRO A 43 9.77 9.50 -4.40
CA PRO A 43 10.95 8.65 -4.42
C PRO A 43 10.72 7.34 -3.69
N GLU A 44 11.33 6.24 -4.15
CA GLU A 44 11.12 4.90 -3.60
C GLU A 44 11.35 4.83 -2.09
N GLU A 45 12.35 5.53 -1.56
CA GLU A 45 12.68 5.58 -0.14
C GLU A 45 11.59 6.24 0.71
N ALA A 46 10.77 7.09 0.10
CA ALA A 46 9.66 7.78 0.73
C ALA A 46 8.29 7.14 0.40
N CYS A 47 8.23 6.14 -0.48
CA CYS A 47 7.01 5.37 -0.71
C CYS A 47 6.59 4.66 0.59
N GLN A 48 5.29 4.57 0.82
CA GLN A 48 4.72 4.01 2.05
C GLN A 48 5.19 2.57 2.31
N THR A 49 5.19 1.71 1.29
CA THR A 49 5.65 0.32 1.38
C THR A 49 7.11 0.23 1.82
N ARG A 50 7.99 1.09 1.29
CA ARG A 50 9.39 1.14 1.72
C ARG A 50 9.55 1.66 3.14
N TRP A 51 8.83 2.72 3.49
CA TRP A 51 8.85 3.27 4.85
C TRP A 51 8.43 2.24 5.91
N ILE A 52 7.37 1.47 5.64
CA ILE A 52 6.90 0.38 6.51
C ILE A 52 8.02 -0.65 6.73
N VAL A 53 8.72 -1.03 5.66
CA VAL A 53 9.82 -2.00 5.72
C VAL A 53 11.02 -1.46 6.46
N ASP A 54 11.39 -0.19 6.24
CA ASP A 54 12.47 0.45 6.98
C ASP A 54 12.17 0.51 8.49
N ARG A 55 10.92 0.74 8.89
CA ARG A 55 10.48 0.66 10.30
C ARG A 55 10.54 -0.76 10.85
N ALA A 56 10.10 -1.75 10.08
CA ALA A 56 10.17 -3.16 10.48
C ALA A 56 11.64 -3.60 10.68
N ILE A 57 12.52 -3.28 9.74
CA ILE A 57 13.95 -3.59 9.82
C ILE A 57 14.61 -2.87 10.99
N HIS A 58 14.27 -1.60 11.22
CA HIS A 58 14.78 -0.85 12.37
C HIS A 58 14.37 -1.52 13.69
N TYR A 59 13.10 -1.88 13.85
CA TYR A 59 12.62 -2.61 15.02
C TYR A 59 13.40 -3.92 15.21
N VAL A 60 13.56 -4.71 14.15
CA VAL A 60 14.30 -5.99 14.21
C VAL A 60 15.72 -5.78 14.74
N LYS A 61 16.41 -4.71 14.34
CA LYS A 61 17.79 -4.41 14.77
C LYS A 61 17.88 -3.89 16.21
N GLU A 62 16.96 -3.01 16.60
CA GLU A 62 17.00 -2.31 17.90
C GLU A 62 16.19 -3.01 19.00
N ARG A 63 15.56 -4.15 18.71
CA ARG A 63 14.75 -4.89 19.69
C ARG A 63 15.57 -5.30 20.91
N ASP A 64 14.90 -5.39 22.05
CA ASP A 64 15.43 -6.07 23.24
C ASP A 64 15.59 -7.56 22.95
N ARG A 65 16.85 -8.02 22.91
CA ARG A 65 17.20 -9.42 22.59
C ARG A 65 16.93 -10.38 23.76
N SER A 66 16.62 -9.88 24.95
CA SER A 66 16.33 -10.72 26.13
C SER A 66 14.89 -11.24 26.18
N ARG A 67 14.01 -10.76 25.30
CA ARG A 67 12.57 -11.08 25.31
C ARG A 67 12.08 -11.58 23.95
N PRO A 68 11.10 -12.51 23.92
CA PRO A 68 10.44 -12.85 22.67
C PRO A 68 9.67 -11.65 22.14
N PHE A 69 9.50 -11.59 20.82
CA PHE A 69 8.74 -10.54 20.16
C PHE A 69 7.78 -11.11 19.12
N CYS A 70 6.75 -10.32 18.78
CA CYS A 70 5.87 -10.55 17.63
C CYS A 70 5.79 -9.22 16.86
N LEU A 71 6.15 -9.24 15.57
CA LEU A 71 6.10 -8.06 14.70
C LEU A 71 5.11 -8.31 13.56
N LYS A 72 4.02 -7.54 13.53
CA LYS A 72 3.09 -7.50 12.39
C LYS A 72 3.52 -6.42 11.41
N VAL A 73 3.91 -6.83 10.20
CA VAL A 73 4.17 -5.92 9.08
C VAL A 73 2.99 -6.01 8.13
N SER A 74 2.33 -4.88 7.87
CA SER A 74 1.13 -4.81 7.02
C SER A 74 1.35 -3.77 5.95
N PHE A 75 1.21 -4.16 4.68
CA PHE A 75 1.23 -3.25 3.55
C PHE A 75 -0.19 -2.73 3.28
N VAL A 76 -0.28 -1.51 2.75
CA VAL A 76 -1.52 -0.98 2.18
C VAL A 76 -1.59 -1.34 0.70
N ASP A 77 -0.45 -1.28 0.01
CA ASP A 77 -0.30 -1.81 -1.34
C ASP A 77 -0.65 -3.31 -1.36
N PRO A 78 -1.26 -3.82 -2.43
CA PRO A 78 -1.60 -3.14 -3.68
C PRO A 78 -3.04 -2.60 -3.67
N HIS A 79 -3.53 -1.96 -2.60
CA HIS A 79 -4.78 -1.20 -2.68
C HIS A 79 -4.60 0.00 -3.64
N ASP A 80 -5.66 0.46 -4.31
CA ASP A 80 -5.57 1.62 -5.21
C ASP A 80 -5.30 2.93 -4.42
N PRO A 81 -4.51 3.88 -4.96
CA PRO A 81 -3.88 3.90 -6.29
C PRO A 81 -2.77 2.84 -6.47
N TYR A 82 -2.62 2.34 -7.69
CA TYR A 82 -1.51 1.45 -8.09
C TYR A 82 -0.35 2.31 -8.58
N ASP A 83 0.55 2.68 -7.66
CA ASP A 83 1.65 3.61 -7.92
C ASP A 83 3.04 3.07 -7.52
N PRO A 84 3.50 1.96 -8.12
CA PRO A 84 4.82 1.44 -7.83
C PRO A 84 5.93 2.39 -8.32
N PRO A 85 7.15 2.30 -7.76
CA PRO A 85 8.33 2.94 -8.34
C PRO A 85 8.50 2.50 -9.80
N ALA A 86 8.81 3.44 -10.68
CA ALA A 86 8.77 3.24 -12.14
C ALA A 86 9.57 2.01 -12.62
N ARG A 87 10.72 1.70 -11.99
CA ARG A 87 11.56 0.55 -12.36
C ARG A 87 10.86 -0.81 -12.28
N PHE A 88 9.80 -0.93 -11.47
CA PHE A 88 9.04 -2.19 -11.37
C PHE A 88 8.11 -2.39 -12.57
N LEU A 89 7.75 -1.33 -13.29
CA LEU A 89 6.96 -1.43 -14.53
C LEU A 89 7.76 -2.06 -15.67
N ASP A 90 9.09 -1.94 -15.63
CA ASP A 90 10.00 -2.56 -16.62
C ASP A 90 10.12 -4.07 -16.43
N LEU A 91 9.75 -4.58 -15.25
CA LEU A 91 9.72 -6.02 -14.96
C LEU A 91 8.47 -6.72 -15.50
N ILE A 92 7.45 -5.95 -15.89
CA ILE A 92 6.15 -6.47 -16.32
C ILE A 92 6.01 -6.23 -17.82
N ASP A 93 6.14 -7.30 -18.59
CA ASP A 93 5.81 -7.30 -20.02
C ASP A 93 4.29 -7.12 -20.20
N PRO A 94 3.82 -5.99 -20.77
CA PRO A 94 2.39 -5.77 -21.00
C PRO A 94 1.77 -6.82 -21.93
N ALA A 95 2.52 -7.39 -22.87
CA ALA A 95 2.04 -8.39 -23.82
C ALA A 95 1.79 -9.75 -23.15
N ALA A 96 2.48 -10.02 -22.04
CA ALA A 96 2.29 -11.24 -21.24
C ALA A 96 1.09 -11.17 -20.28
N ILE A 97 0.43 -10.00 -20.15
CA ILE A 97 -0.74 -9.85 -19.28
C ILE A 97 -1.96 -10.42 -20.00
N PRO A 98 -2.59 -11.50 -19.48
CA PRO A 98 -3.75 -12.07 -20.15
C PRO A 98 -4.93 -11.09 -20.10
N PRO A 99 -5.88 -11.18 -21.04
CA PRO A 99 -7.09 -10.37 -20.99
C PRO A 99 -7.92 -10.69 -19.73
N PRO A 100 -8.82 -9.78 -19.30
CA PRO A 100 -9.81 -10.11 -18.28
C PRO A 100 -10.68 -11.28 -18.75
N LEU A 101 -11.00 -12.20 -17.84
CA LEU A 101 -11.90 -13.32 -18.12
C LEU A 101 -13.34 -12.87 -17.92
N ALA A 102 -14.16 -13.04 -18.95
CA ALA A 102 -15.60 -12.99 -18.78
C ALA A 102 -16.09 -14.29 -18.14
N SER A 103 -17.16 -14.20 -17.35
CA SER A 103 -17.84 -15.38 -16.80
C SER A 103 -19.30 -15.35 -17.23
N ASP A 104 -19.78 -16.49 -17.69
CA ASP A 104 -21.17 -16.81 -18.00
C ASP A 104 -21.88 -17.54 -16.84
N ASP A 105 -21.21 -17.68 -15.69
CA ASP A 105 -21.78 -18.36 -14.51
C ASP A 105 -23.06 -17.64 -14.06
N PRO A 106 -24.23 -18.31 -14.12
CA PRO A 106 -25.51 -17.70 -13.77
C PRO A 106 -25.55 -17.20 -12.32
N THR A 107 -24.77 -17.80 -11.42
CA THR A 107 -24.63 -17.36 -10.02
C THR A 107 -23.97 -15.99 -9.94
N LEU A 108 -22.89 -15.78 -10.71
CA LEU A 108 -22.19 -14.49 -10.77
C LEU A 108 -23.03 -13.45 -11.50
N LEU A 109 -23.72 -13.84 -12.58
CA LEU A 109 -24.62 -12.96 -13.32
C LEU A 109 -25.80 -12.48 -12.46
N ALA A 110 -26.34 -13.33 -11.58
CA ALA A 110 -27.40 -12.95 -10.64
C ALA A 110 -26.97 -11.89 -9.62
N LEU A 111 -25.66 -11.74 -9.35
CA LEU A 111 -25.11 -10.70 -8.48
C LEU A 111 -24.96 -9.35 -9.18
N LEU A 112 -24.89 -9.32 -10.52
CA LEU A 112 -24.61 -8.09 -11.28
C LEU A 112 -25.59 -6.94 -10.98
N PRO A 113 -26.93 -7.14 -10.88
CA PRO A 113 -27.84 -6.05 -10.54
C PRO A 113 -27.53 -5.41 -9.18
N ARG A 114 -27.08 -6.21 -8.21
CA ARG A 114 -26.67 -5.71 -6.89
C ARG A 114 -25.34 -4.97 -6.98
N LEU A 115 -24.36 -5.54 -7.68
CA LEU A 115 -23.04 -4.92 -7.86
C LEU A 115 -23.16 -3.59 -8.61
N ARG A 116 -24.00 -3.49 -9.63
CA ARG A 116 -24.27 -2.25 -10.38
C ARG A 116 -24.90 -1.13 -9.54
N ARG A 117 -25.32 -1.37 -8.30
CA ARG A 117 -25.73 -0.31 -7.35
C ARG A 117 -24.53 0.27 -6.60
N ILE A 118 -23.38 -0.40 -6.61
CA ILE A 118 -22.14 0.05 -5.99
C ILE A 118 -21.44 0.97 -6.98
N ARG A 119 -21.23 2.24 -6.59
CA ARG A 119 -20.59 3.25 -7.47
C ARG A 119 -19.23 2.83 -8.02
N PHE A 120 -18.46 2.08 -7.23
CA PHE A 120 -17.19 1.51 -7.69
C PHE A 120 -17.39 0.52 -8.84
N ALA A 121 -18.32 -0.42 -8.71
CA ALA A 121 -18.58 -1.43 -9.73
C ALA A 121 -19.23 -0.83 -10.99
N GLN A 122 -20.04 0.22 -10.86
CA GLN A 122 -20.55 0.99 -12.01
C GLN A 122 -19.41 1.50 -12.87
N ARG A 123 -18.46 2.19 -12.26
CA ARG A 123 -17.32 2.75 -12.97
C ARG A 123 -16.36 1.67 -13.48
N ALA A 124 -16.20 0.56 -12.75
CA ALA A 124 -15.41 -0.58 -13.22
C ALA A 124 -16.02 -1.25 -14.47
N ALA A 125 -17.33 -1.13 -14.68
CA ALA A 125 -18.01 -1.66 -15.88
C ALA A 125 -17.68 -0.87 -17.15
N ASP A 126 -17.27 0.40 -17.01
CA ASP A 126 -16.91 1.27 -18.14
C ASP A 126 -15.43 1.18 -18.53
N VAL A 127 -14.63 0.40 -17.79
CA VAL A 127 -13.19 0.22 -18.04
C VAL A 127 -12.99 -0.67 -19.28
N SER A 128 -12.34 -0.13 -20.30
CA SER A 128 -12.02 -0.84 -21.53
C SER A 128 -11.01 -1.97 -21.31
N PRO A 129 -10.93 -2.96 -22.23
CA PRO A 129 -9.92 -4.02 -22.13
C PRO A 129 -8.48 -3.51 -22.08
N GLU A 130 -8.16 -2.40 -22.76
CA GLU A 130 -6.83 -1.79 -22.74
C GLU A 130 -6.51 -1.11 -21.40
N GLU A 131 -7.49 -0.41 -20.83
CA GLU A 131 -7.36 0.15 -19.48
C GLU A 131 -7.19 -0.97 -18.44
N TRP A 132 -7.92 -2.09 -18.58
CA TRP A 132 -7.71 -3.26 -17.72
C TRP A 132 -6.31 -3.84 -17.81
N ARG A 133 -5.69 -3.90 -19.01
CA ARG A 133 -4.29 -4.31 -19.15
C ARG A 133 -3.36 -3.36 -18.42
N THR A 134 -3.58 -2.04 -18.56
CA THR A 134 -2.81 -1.02 -17.87
C THR A 134 -2.93 -1.18 -16.35
N VAL A 135 -4.16 -1.24 -15.83
CA VAL A 135 -4.43 -1.45 -14.40
C VAL A 135 -3.73 -2.69 -13.86
N ARG A 136 -3.83 -3.82 -14.58
CA ARG A 136 -3.18 -5.08 -14.20
C ARG A 136 -1.65 -4.96 -14.22
N ARG A 137 -1.08 -4.24 -15.19
CA ARG A 137 0.37 -3.99 -15.24
C ARG A 137 0.86 -3.29 -13.99
N TYR A 138 0.18 -2.20 -13.59
CA TYR A 138 0.53 -1.44 -12.40
C TYR A 138 0.34 -2.26 -11.12
N TYR A 139 -0.77 -3.00 -11.01
CA TYR A 139 -1.00 -3.91 -9.89
C TYR A 139 0.10 -4.97 -9.75
N LEU A 140 0.51 -5.62 -10.85
CA LEU A 140 1.58 -6.61 -10.85
C LEU A 140 2.94 -5.99 -10.49
N ALA A 141 3.22 -4.78 -10.96
CA ALA A 141 4.41 -4.04 -10.58
C ALA A 141 4.41 -3.66 -9.08
N SER A 142 3.26 -3.28 -8.50
CA SER A 142 3.12 -3.09 -7.04
C SER A 142 3.38 -4.38 -6.27
N LEU A 143 2.89 -5.53 -6.75
CA LEU A 143 3.21 -6.82 -6.15
C LEU A 143 4.71 -7.15 -6.23
N ALA A 144 5.36 -6.85 -7.35
CA ALA A 144 6.80 -7.04 -7.49
C ALA A 144 7.58 -6.16 -6.50
N PHE A 145 7.15 -4.91 -6.30
CA PHE A 145 7.73 -4.02 -5.30
C PHE A 145 7.58 -4.58 -3.88
N ILE A 146 6.37 -4.99 -3.48
CA ILE A 146 6.12 -5.65 -2.18
C ILE A 146 7.01 -6.89 -2.03
N GLY A 147 7.14 -7.71 -3.08
CA GLY A 147 7.97 -8.91 -3.06
C GLY A 147 9.44 -8.61 -2.76
N GLU A 148 10.00 -7.56 -3.36
CA GLU A 148 11.35 -7.10 -3.05
C GLU A 148 11.47 -6.63 -1.59
N GLN A 149 10.48 -5.86 -1.12
CA GLN A 149 10.46 -5.34 0.25
C GLN A 149 10.37 -6.45 1.32
N VAL A 150 9.56 -7.49 1.09
CA VAL A 150 9.55 -8.71 1.91
C VAL A 150 10.92 -9.39 1.90
N GLY A 151 11.59 -9.41 0.76
CA GLY A 151 12.97 -9.87 0.62
C GLY A 151 13.92 -9.13 1.56
N CYS A 152 13.84 -7.80 1.64
CA CYS A 152 14.69 -7.01 2.54
C CYS A 152 14.41 -7.29 4.02
N ILE A 153 13.16 -7.51 4.43
CA ILE A 153 12.83 -7.93 5.80
C ILE A 153 13.48 -9.28 6.10
N ARG A 154 13.38 -10.25 5.19
CA ARG A 154 13.98 -11.58 5.36
C ARG A 154 15.51 -11.51 5.50
N VAL A 155 16.17 -10.66 4.71
CA VAL A 155 17.62 -10.43 4.83
C VAL A 155 17.98 -9.85 6.20
N ALA A 156 17.22 -8.86 6.68
CA ALA A 156 17.44 -8.28 8.00
C ALA A 156 17.23 -9.29 9.13
N LEU A 157 16.20 -10.13 9.04
CA LEU A 157 15.96 -11.23 9.98
C LEU A 157 17.12 -12.24 9.95
N GLY A 158 17.62 -12.60 8.77
CA GLY A 158 18.77 -13.50 8.62
C GLY A 158 20.05 -12.94 9.24
N ALA A 159 20.31 -11.65 9.08
CA ALA A 159 21.46 -10.97 9.70
C ALA A 159 21.39 -10.98 11.23
N GLU A 160 20.19 -10.98 11.82
CA GLU A 160 19.96 -11.08 13.27
C GLU A 160 19.84 -12.53 13.77
N GLY A 161 20.09 -13.54 12.92
CA GLY A 161 19.98 -14.95 13.27
C GLY A 161 18.53 -15.43 13.50
N LEU A 162 17.55 -14.69 13.00
CA LEU A 162 16.12 -14.95 13.17
C LEU A 162 15.46 -15.67 11.99
N ALA A 163 16.15 -15.77 10.85
CA ALA A 163 15.66 -16.58 9.74
C ALA A 163 15.85 -18.05 10.11
N GLY A 164 14.76 -18.76 10.40
CA GLY A 164 14.74 -20.18 10.72
C GLY A 164 15.23 -21.06 9.55
N CYS A 165 16.53 -21.07 9.32
CA CYS A 165 17.25 -22.15 8.66
C CYS A 165 18.40 -22.51 9.60
N GLY A 166 18.45 -23.78 10.02
CA GLY A 166 19.63 -24.35 10.68
C GLY A 166 20.88 -24.23 9.79
N PRO A 167 22.05 -24.72 10.27
CA PRO A 167 23.35 -24.51 9.66
C PRO A 167 23.55 -25.29 8.34
N ALA A 168 22.74 -25.03 7.31
CA ALA A 168 22.91 -25.53 5.96
C ALA A 168 22.18 -24.64 4.93
N GLY A 169 22.95 -23.88 4.16
CA GLY A 169 22.68 -23.70 2.73
C GLY A 169 21.53 -22.79 2.30
N CYS A 170 21.68 -21.47 2.48
CA CYS A 170 21.10 -20.49 1.54
C CYS A 170 22.13 -19.41 1.21
N ARG A 171 23.24 -19.80 0.56
CA ARG A 171 24.12 -18.86 -0.16
C ARG A 171 23.64 -18.80 -1.60
N GLY A 172 22.74 -17.88 -1.89
CA GLY A 172 22.08 -17.78 -3.20
C GLY A 172 21.81 -16.34 -3.62
N ARG A 173 22.87 -15.65 -4.04
CA ARG A 173 22.91 -14.57 -5.05
C ARG A 173 21.65 -13.68 -5.11
N ARG A 174 21.43 -12.81 -4.11
CA ARG A 174 20.49 -11.66 -4.23
C ARG A 174 20.74 -10.51 -3.23
N ASP A 175 21.96 -10.38 -2.71
CA ASP A 175 22.27 -9.47 -1.58
C ASP A 175 22.55 -7.99 -1.94
N ARG A 176 22.55 -7.61 -3.22
CA ARG A 176 22.95 -6.23 -3.61
C ARG A 176 21.87 -5.16 -3.46
N VAL A 177 20.58 -5.49 -3.62
CA VAL A 177 19.52 -4.46 -3.74
C VAL A 177 19.22 -3.77 -2.39
N CYS A 178 19.21 -4.52 -1.28
CA CYS A 178 18.94 -3.92 0.03
C CYS A 178 20.15 -3.14 0.60
N ALA A 179 21.38 -3.48 0.21
CA ALA A 179 22.59 -2.82 0.70
C ALA A 179 22.88 -1.47 0.02
N GLU A 180 22.50 -1.31 -1.26
CA GLU A 180 22.75 -0.08 -2.02
C GLU A 180 21.67 0.98 -1.77
N SER A 181 20.41 0.59 -1.55
CA SER A 181 19.31 1.52 -1.21
C SER A 181 19.45 2.13 0.19
N GLY A 182 20.20 1.50 1.11
CA GLY A 182 20.50 2.05 2.44
C GLY A 182 21.58 3.14 2.48
N ARG A 183 22.27 3.43 1.37
CA ARG A 183 23.39 4.41 1.34
C ARG A 183 22.96 5.84 0.98
N ARG A 184 21.75 6.05 0.46
CA ARG A 184 21.21 7.41 0.23
C ARG A 184 20.43 7.88 1.45
N ARG A 185 21.14 8.12 2.56
CA ARG A 185 20.56 8.87 3.70
C ARG A 185 20.38 10.32 3.25
N LEU A 186 19.17 10.69 2.82
CA LEU A 186 18.75 12.09 2.84
C LEU A 186 18.63 12.52 4.31
N PRO A 187 19.25 13.65 4.72
CA PRO A 187 19.13 14.15 6.08
C PRO A 187 17.72 14.74 6.28
N LEU A 188 16.73 13.90 6.57
CA LEU A 188 15.41 14.36 7.01
C LEU A 188 15.49 14.74 8.49
N ARG A 189 15.92 15.99 8.77
CA ARG A 189 15.65 16.65 10.04
C ARG A 189 14.23 17.22 10.00
N HIS A 190 13.24 16.42 10.38
CA HIS A 190 11.94 16.93 10.82
C HIS A 190 11.70 16.50 12.26
N HIS A 191 11.94 17.44 13.18
CA HIS A 191 11.45 17.36 14.55
C HIS A 191 9.93 17.52 14.52
N LEU A 192 9.21 16.40 14.39
CA LEU A 192 7.81 16.35 14.79
C LEU A 192 7.79 16.11 16.29
N HIS A 193 7.63 17.19 17.05
CA HIS A 193 7.47 17.15 18.48
C HIS A 193 6.09 16.58 18.80
N CYS A 194 6.05 15.33 19.24
CA CYS A 194 4.84 14.71 19.76
C CYS A 194 4.77 15.02 21.27
N PRO A 195 3.82 15.84 21.76
CA PRO A 195 3.71 16.09 23.19
C PRO A 195 3.20 14.83 23.88
N GLY A 196 4.02 14.26 24.76
CA GLY A 196 3.65 13.13 25.61
C GLY A 196 2.61 13.53 26.67
N PRO A 197 1.85 12.57 27.23
CA PRO A 197 0.85 12.86 28.25
C PRO A 197 1.52 13.29 29.55
N THR A 198 1.14 14.46 30.06
CA THR A 198 1.49 14.93 31.39
C THR A 198 0.78 14.06 32.43
N ARG A 199 1.54 13.25 33.18
CA ARG A 199 1.07 12.70 34.45
C ARG A 199 1.06 13.83 35.48
N SER A 200 -0.12 14.21 35.93
CA SER A 200 -0.31 14.93 37.18
C SER A 200 -0.73 13.91 38.23
N ASP A 201 0.12 13.69 39.23
CA ASP A 201 -0.24 13.27 40.58
C ASP A 201 0.78 13.93 41.52
N PRO A 202 0.36 14.30 42.73
CA PRO A 202 0.38 13.34 43.83
C PRO A 202 -1.00 12.90 44.33
#